data_AF-A0A3S4E745-F1
#
_entry.id   AF-A0A3S4E745-F1
#
_cell.length_a   1.000
_cell.length_b   1.000
_cell.length_c   1.000
_cell.angle_alpha   90.00
_cell.angle_beta   90.00
_cell.angle_gamma   90.00
#
_symmetry.space_group_name_H-M   'P 1'
#
loop_
_entity.id
_entity.type
_entity.pdbx_description
1 polymer ?
#
loop_
_entity_poly.entity_id
_entity_poly.type
_entity_poly.pdbx_seq_one_letter_code
_entity_poly.pdbx_strand_id
1 'polypeptide(L)'
;MSDTIFTPPTPEQRRSILAEYGFTYDKRIRERECLDITSLSRTTRWQFENEGKFPARCHFGRNSCAWLLSDVLWWVRNPPAVTNVNNPYSRRSA
;
A
#
# COMPACT_ATOMS: atom_id res chain seq x y z
N MET A 1 10.40 6.09 21.29
CA MET A 1 10.29 4.95 20.35
C MET A 1 9.18 5.31 19.38
N SER A 2 9.56 5.80 18.21
CA SER A 2 8.63 6.43 17.26
C SER A 2 7.95 5.34 16.44
N ASP A 3 6.78 4.90 16.90
CA ASP A 3 5.93 3.96 16.19
C ASP A 3 5.58 4.58 14.82
N THR A 4 6.15 4.01 13.75
CA THR A 4 6.00 4.56 12.40
C THR A 4 4.68 4.06 11.81
N ILE A 5 3.58 4.58 12.33
CA ILE A 5 2.22 4.20 11.95
C ILE A 5 1.95 4.64 10.51
N PHE A 6 1.36 3.75 9.71
CA PHE A 6 0.83 4.11 8.40
C PHE A 6 -0.26 5.17 8.56
N THR A 7 0.04 6.39 8.14
CA THR A 7 -0.96 7.46 8.11
C THR A 7 -1.67 7.43 6.76
N PRO A 8 -3.00 7.20 6.72
CA PRO A 8 -3.73 7.18 5.48
C PRO A 8 -3.70 8.57 4.81
N PRO A 9 -3.55 8.65 3.48
CA PRO A 9 -3.54 9.91 2.76
C PRO A 9 -4.89 10.64 2.85
N THR A 10 -4.83 11.98 2.90
CA THR A 10 -6.02 12.83 2.77
C THR A 10 -6.68 12.63 1.41
N PRO A 11 -7.98 12.92 1.27
CA PRO A 11 -8.68 12.79 -0.02
C PRO A 11 -8.02 13.57 -1.17
N GLU A 12 -7.37 14.69 -0.88
CA GLU A 12 -6.62 15.48 -1.88
C GLU A 12 -5.32 14.79 -2.30
N GLN A 13 -4.59 14.21 -1.34
CA GLN A 13 -3.39 13.41 -1.61
C GLN A 13 -3.72 12.15 -2.42
N ARG A 14 -4.85 11.50 -2.11
CA ARG A 14 -5.35 10.35 -2.90
C ARG A 14 -5.60 10.73 -4.36
N ARG A 15 -6.32 11.84 -4.60
CA ARG A 15 -6.57 12.33 -5.97
C ARG A 15 -5.27 12.65 -6.71
N SER A 16 -4.31 13.28 -6.01
CA SER A 16 -3.02 13.64 -6.58
C SER A 16 -2.19 12.42 -6.98
N ILE A 17 -2.09 11.41 -6.11
CA ILE A 17 -1.40 10.15 -6.44
C ILE A 17 -2.11 9.42 -7.58
N LEU A 18 -3.43 9.28 -7.52
CA LEU A 18 -4.17 8.60 -8.59
C LEU A 18 -3.94 9.30 -9.94
N ALA A 19 -4.01 10.64 -9.97
CA ALA A 19 -3.73 11.42 -11.16
C ALA A 19 -2.29 11.25 -11.67
N GLU A 20 -1.29 11.23 -10.77
CA GLU A 20 0.12 11.01 -11.11
C GLU A 20 0.36 9.64 -11.76
N TYR A 21 -0.33 8.60 -11.28
CA TYR A 21 -0.28 7.26 -11.85
C TYR A 21 -1.23 7.04 -13.05
N GLY A 22 -1.99 8.06 -13.46
CA GLY A 22 -2.92 7.99 -14.60
C GLY A 22 -4.25 7.28 -14.31
N PHE A 23 -4.62 7.11 -13.04
CA PHE A 23 -5.91 6.55 -12.62
C PHE A 23 -6.95 7.66 -12.38
N THR A 24 -8.11 7.53 -13.00
CA THR A 24 -9.22 8.50 -12.86
C THR A 24 -10.00 8.34 -11.54
N TYR A 25 -9.94 7.17 -10.91
CA TYR A 25 -10.71 6.84 -9.70
C TYR A 25 -9.96 5.83 -8.83
N ASP A 26 -10.30 5.82 -7.54
CA ASP A 26 -9.76 4.84 -6.61
C ASP A 26 -10.31 3.44 -6.95
N LYS A 27 -9.39 2.49 -7.12
CA LYS A 27 -9.73 1.10 -7.41
C LYS A 27 -9.44 0.25 -6.19
N ARG A 28 -10.26 -0.76 -5.98
CA ARG A 28 -10.01 -1.78 -4.96
C ARG A 28 -9.13 -2.86 -5.54
N ILE A 29 -7.94 -3.00 -4.99
CA ILE A 29 -6.98 -4.03 -5.40
C ILE A 29 -7.16 -5.29 -4.55
N ARG A 30 -7.08 -6.45 -5.20
CA ARG A 30 -7.07 -7.77 -4.56
C ARG A 30 -5.64 -8.17 -4.19
N GLU A 31 -5.48 -9.34 -3.59
CA GLU A 31 -4.18 -9.84 -3.15
C GLU A 31 -3.16 -9.92 -4.28
N ARG A 32 -3.58 -10.41 -5.46
CA ARG A 32 -2.74 -10.51 -6.66
C ARG A 32 -2.22 -9.15 -7.12
N GLU A 33 -3.12 -8.19 -7.30
CA GLU A 33 -2.75 -6.81 -7.68
C GLU A 33 -1.86 -6.15 -6.63
N CYS A 34 -2.15 -6.36 -5.35
CA CYS A 34 -1.34 -5.82 -4.27
C CYS A 34 0.05 -6.47 -4.25
N LEU A 35 0.16 -7.76 -4.55
CA LEU A 35 1.45 -8.45 -4.73
C LEU A 35 2.22 -7.87 -5.92
N ASP A 36 1.58 -7.59 -7.05
CA ASP A 36 2.22 -6.97 -8.21
C ASP A 36 2.78 -5.58 -7.87
N ILE A 37 1.94 -4.72 -7.27
CA ILE A 37 2.28 -3.34 -6.93
C ILE A 37 3.36 -3.27 -5.83
N THR A 38 3.21 -4.04 -4.75
CA THR A 38 4.12 -3.96 -3.59
C THR A 38 5.31 -4.91 -3.70
N SER A 39 5.23 -5.93 -4.55
CA SER A 39 6.18 -7.05 -4.61
C SER A 39 6.38 -7.79 -3.26
N LEU A 40 5.47 -7.57 -2.29
CA LEU A 40 5.55 -8.17 -0.97
C LEU A 40 4.78 -9.48 -0.88
N SER A 41 5.41 -10.48 -0.25
CA SER A 41 4.75 -11.74 0.08
C SER A 41 3.57 -11.55 1.05
N ARG A 42 2.63 -12.50 1.05
CA ARG A 42 1.47 -12.49 1.96
C ARG A 42 1.90 -12.39 3.44
N THR A 43 2.96 -13.12 3.81
CA THR A 43 3.48 -13.17 5.18
C THR A 43 4.08 -11.83 5.60
N THR A 44 4.87 -11.21 4.72
CA THR A 44 5.45 -9.87 4.97
C THR A 44 4.37 -8.82 5.13
N ARG A 45 3.35 -8.85 4.27
CA ARG A 45 2.19 -7.94 4.38
C ARG A 45 1.43 -8.13 5.70
N TRP A 46 1.24 -9.38 6.12
CA TRP A 46 0.60 -9.68 7.41
C TRP A 46 1.41 -9.16 8.60
N GLN A 47 2.74 -9.28 8.57
CA GLN A 47 3.60 -8.71 9.60
C GLN A 47 3.45 -7.19 9.67
N PHE A 48 3.48 -6.49 8.53
CA PHE A 48 3.32 -5.03 8.50
C PHE A 48 1.92 -4.56 8.86
N GLU A 49 0.89 -5.35 8.54
CA GLU A 49 -0.47 -5.10 9.01
C GLU A 49 -0.55 -5.21 10.53
N ASN A 50 0.09 -6.22 11.12
CA ASN A 50 0.17 -6.39 12.57
C ASN A 50 1.02 -5.31 13.26
N GLU A 51 2.05 -4.80 12.58
CA GLU A 51 2.87 -3.67 13.03
C GLU A 51 2.21 -2.29 12.78
N GLY A 52 1.03 -2.23 12.16
CA GLY A 52 0.35 -0.95 11.84
C GLY A 52 1.05 -0.13 10.74
N LYS A 53 1.98 -0.76 10.01
CA LYS A 53 2.81 -0.15 8.97
C LYS A 53 2.23 -0.27 7.57
N PHE A 54 1.21 -1.11 7.36
CA PHE A 54 0.57 -1.33 6.06
C PHE A 54 -0.90 -0.89 6.08
N PRO A 55 -1.48 -0.44 4.95
CA PRO A 55 -2.91 -0.11 4.88
C PRO A 55 -3.81 -1.28 5.31
N ALA A 56 -4.83 -0.95 6.11
CA ALA A 56 -5.77 -1.92 6.64
C ALA A 56 -6.58 -2.61 5.52
N ARG A 57 -6.88 -3.91 5.74
CA ARG A 57 -7.75 -4.68 4.84
C ARG A 57 -9.18 -4.19 4.92
N CYS A 58 -9.75 -3.85 3.77
CA CYS A 58 -11.17 -3.59 3.66
C CYS A 58 -11.89 -4.90 3.30
N HIS A 59 -12.70 -5.41 4.23
CA HIS A 59 -13.49 -6.62 4.02
C HIS A 59 -14.78 -6.27 3.27
N PHE A 60 -14.93 -6.81 2.05
CA PHE A 60 -16.12 -6.66 1.21
C PHE A 60 -17.03 -7.89 1.20
N GLY A 61 -16.71 -8.90 2.01
CA GLY A 61 -17.51 -10.11 2.16
C GLY A 61 -16.76 -11.19 2.93
N ARG A 62 -17.38 -12.37 3.06
CA ARG A 62 -16.91 -13.47 3.93
C ARG A 62 -15.47 -13.92 3.65
N ASN A 63 -15.07 -13.92 2.38
CA ASN A 63 -13.71 -14.29 1.93
C ASN A 63 -13.06 -13.21 1.04
N SER A 64 -13.62 -11.99 1.07
CA SER A 64 -13.23 -10.93 0.16
C SER A 64 -12.52 -9.81 0.90
N CYS A 65 -11.19 -9.82 0.82
CA CYS A 65 -10.34 -8.73 1.26
C CYS A 65 -9.93 -7.88 0.05
N ALA A 66 -9.87 -6.57 0.21
CA ALA A 66 -9.32 -5.65 -0.77
C ALA A 66 -8.61 -4.48 -0.08
N TRP A 67 -7.72 -3.82 -0.80
CA TRP A 67 -7.08 -2.58 -0.39
C TRP A 67 -7.47 -1.46 -1.35
N LEU A 68 -7.42 -0.21 -0.89
CA LEU A 68 -7.56 0.94 -1.79
C LEU A 68 -6.24 1.11 -2.55
N LEU A 69 -6.33 1.25 -3.87
CA LEU A 69 -5.16 1.48 -4.73
C LEU A 69 -4.40 2.72 -4.26
N SER A 70 -5.11 3.81 -3.93
CA SER A 70 -4.46 5.03 -3.45
C SER A 70 -3.67 4.81 -2.16
N ASP A 71 -4.18 4.04 -1.21
CA ASP A 71 -3.48 3.75 0.05
C ASP A 71 -2.24 2.88 -0.18
N VAL A 72 -2.32 1.90 -1.09
CA VAL A 72 -1.17 1.05 -1.43
C VAL A 72 -0.11 1.83 -2.21
N LEU A 73 -0.50 2.67 -3.16
CA LEU A 73 0.43 3.56 -3.87
C LEU A 73 1.08 4.58 -2.92
N TRP A 74 0.30 5.12 -1.97
CA TRP A 74 0.81 6.01 -0.93
C TRP A 74 1.85 5.30 -0.06
N TRP A 75 1.56 4.06 0.36
CA TRP A 75 2.48 3.22 1.11
C TRP A 75 3.78 2.92 0.32
N VAL A 76 3.68 2.61 -0.97
CA VAL A 76 4.83 2.36 -1.84
C VAL A 76 5.73 3.60 -1.97
N ARG A 77 5.14 4.80 -1.96
CA ARG A 77 5.85 6.07 -2.06
C ARG A 77 6.47 6.52 -0.74
N ASN A 78 5.79 6.27 0.37
CA ASN A 78 6.27 6.52 1.72
C ASN A 78 6.35 5.20 2.50
N PRO A 79 7.25 4.28 2.13
CA PRO A 79 7.42 3.10 2.95
C PRO A 79 7.90 3.60 4.32
N PRO A 80 7.21 3.27 5.43
CA PRO A 80 7.76 3.51 6.75
C PRO A 80 9.16 2.88 6.78
N ALA A 81 10.10 3.43 7.58
CA ALA A 81 11.47 2.94 7.68
C ALA A 81 11.50 1.50 8.20
N VAL A 82 11.17 0.58 7.31
CA VAL A 82 11.08 -0.84 7.50
C VAL A 82 12.32 -1.36 6.80
N THR A 83 13.25 -1.82 7.60
CA THR A 83 14.42 -2.55 7.13
C THR A 83 13.91 -3.69 6.24
N ASN A 84 14.38 -3.75 4.99
CA ASN A 84 14.09 -4.85 4.06
C ASN A 84 12.74 -4.82 3.31
N VAL A 85 12.24 -3.63 2.94
CA VAL A 85 11.22 -3.54 1.89
C VAL A 85 11.90 -3.60 0.52
N ASN A 86 11.67 -4.68 -0.23
CA ASN A 86 12.01 -4.76 -1.65
C ASN A 86 11.00 -3.88 -2.44
N ASN A 87 11.12 -2.57 -2.31
CA ASN A 87 10.24 -1.60 -2.96
C ASN A 87 10.54 -1.60 -4.46
N PRO A 88 9.58 -1.95 -5.34
CA PRO A 88 9.80 -1.89 -6.78
C PRO A 88 10.09 -0.46 -7.26
N TYR A 89 9.64 0.58 -6.55
CA TYR A 89 9.95 1.98 -6.89
C TYR A 89 11.44 2.32 -6.69
N SER A 90 12.10 1.73 -5.69
CA SER A 90 13.54 1.92 -5.45
C SER A 90 14.43 1.20 -6.48
N ARG A 91 13.87 0.37 -7.37
CA ARG A 91 14.61 -0.32 -8.44
C ARG A 91 14.85 0.54 -9.68
N ARG A 92 14.32 1.76 -9.74
CA ARG A 92 14.40 2.63 -10.94
C ARG A 92 15.59 3.58 -10.97
N SER A 93 16.61 3.34 -10.14
CA SER A 93 17.88 4.05 -10.17
C SER A 93 19.01 3.11 -10.63
N ALA A 94 19.14 2.93 -11.94
CA ALA A 94 20.35 2.41 -12.59
C ALA A 94 20.44 3.02 -13.99
#